data_AF-A0A2V9ZIM3-F1
#
_entry.id   AF-A0A2V9ZIM3-F1
#
_cell.length_a   1.000
_cell.length_b   1.000
_cell.length_c   1.000
_cell.angle_alpha   90.00
_cell.angle_beta   90.00
_cell.angle_gamma   90.00
#
_symmetry.space_group_name_H-M   'P 1'
#
loop_
_entity.id
_entity.type
_entity.pdbx_description
1 polymer ?
#
loop_
_entity_poly.entity_id
_entity_poly.type
_entity_poly.pdbx_seq_one_letter_code
_entity_poly.pdbx_strand_id
1 'polypeptide(L)'
;MRMLWRALPRPRPQWSFWASAADFCWLPSPPSASSPIRGRCGYGTRKRSNGTSSVIFPRFLKRPPRPGSSEDRGKVLRWPRSPAAGAAAAGPNRRLQNFLRRVASGFAAGATDLDPSLVLTATVAAAAYGYALLWVVVLCVPFLLSVFAVSARIGQETRQGLVDLLRSHYGRAAAIGCAGVVIIINMAMIVADLMAVTAGLGILLEQRRILFIAGAAFSVWFILIFHNYNKVTRVLVWLSLPLFAYLASALLAAPPLKQILVHTFVPHVARDPGYAMTIVALFGSLLTPYVLIWQTSSRREQTAVTVMESHSAAHRAGTFVTTLISYSVIVAAASALNPGSVPLGAKLASNISFRQAAMALDPLGQLGPVLFALGIIGAGLVALPVLVASMCYATADAMGWKSGLTENPWEAKRFYVLISAVIFLAAAANFFPINPVKAIYGSQVLAGILSAPILVFILLLSNDRRIMRTTNTASQNFWAGAASGALAAAGLLLLWWKLFS
;
A
#
# COMPACT_ATOMS: atom_id res chain seq x y z
N MET A 1 -47.46 -18.36 -12.63
CA MET A 1 -47.91 -17.68 -11.39
C MET A 1 -47.42 -16.24 -11.37
N ARG A 2 -48.15 -15.34 -12.04
CA ARG A 2 -47.96 -13.89 -12.06
C ARG A 2 -49.21 -13.26 -11.46
N MET A 3 -49.35 -13.23 -10.13
CA MET A 3 -50.42 -12.52 -9.42
C MET A 3 -50.17 -12.67 -7.91
N LEU A 4 -49.20 -11.93 -7.36
CA LEU A 4 -49.03 -11.75 -5.90
C LEU A 4 -48.01 -10.62 -5.62
N TRP A 5 -48.17 -9.47 -6.28
CA TRP A 5 -47.32 -8.27 -6.10
C TRP A 5 -48.13 -6.96 -6.05
N ARG A 6 -49.39 -7.02 -5.60
CA ARG A 6 -50.27 -5.85 -5.49
C ARG A 6 -51.06 -5.83 -4.18
N ALA A 7 -50.36 -5.73 -3.05
CA ALA A 7 -50.99 -5.32 -1.77
C ALA A 7 -49.93 -5.05 -0.68
N LEU A 8 -49.07 -4.03 -0.85
CA LEU A 8 -48.34 -3.43 0.27
C LEU A 8 -48.20 -1.91 0.06
N PRO A 9 -48.44 -1.08 1.09
CA PRO A 9 -48.47 0.37 0.97
C PRO A 9 -47.07 0.94 0.69
N ARG A 10 -46.98 1.91 -0.22
CA ARG A 10 -45.74 2.62 -0.57
C ARG A 10 -45.24 3.42 0.65
N PRO A 11 -44.04 3.16 1.21
CA PRO A 11 -43.43 4.09 2.13
C PRO A 11 -42.85 5.27 1.34
N ARG A 12 -43.24 6.48 1.73
CA ARG A 12 -42.63 7.73 1.26
C ARG A 12 -41.14 7.72 1.65
N PRO A 13 -40.21 8.09 0.76
CA PRO A 13 -38.79 8.12 1.10
C PRO A 13 -38.51 9.40 1.90
N GLN A 14 -38.64 9.36 3.23
CA GLN A 14 -38.02 10.36 4.11
C GLN A 14 -36.55 9.98 4.32
N TRP A 15 -35.72 10.32 3.34
CA TRP A 15 -34.27 10.32 3.49
C TRP A 15 -33.85 11.64 4.16
N SER A 16 -33.85 11.67 5.49
CA SER A 16 -33.34 12.85 6.22
C SER A 16 -32.59 12.51 7.51
N PHE A 17 -31.89 11.36 7.54
CA PHE A 17 -30.99 11.02 8.67
C PHE A 17 -29.54 10.67 8.25
N TRP A 18 -29.28 10.44 6.95
CA TRP A 18 -27.96 10.01 6.45
C TRP A 18 -27.33 10.99 5.45
N ALA A 19 -27.79 12.25 5.43
CA ALA A 19 -27.14 13.32 4.67
C ALA A 19 -25.96 13.99 5.43
N SER A 20 -25.89 13.85 6.76
CA SER A 20 -24.89 14.57 7.57
C SER A 20 -23.53 13.84 7.72
N ALA A 21 -23.40 12.62 7.19
CA ALA A 21 -22.11 11.92 7.10
C ALA A 21 -21.35 12.21 5.80
N ALA A 22 -22.02 12.78 4.79
CA ALA A 22 -21.45 13.13 3.49
C ALA A 22 -20.75 14.51 3.47
N ASP A 23 -21.01 15.37 4.47
CA ASP A 23 -20.42 16.71 4.57
C ASP A 23 -19.05 16.74 5.29
N PHE A 24 -18.53 15.59 5.74
CA PHE A 24 -17.40 15.58 6.69
C PHE A 24 -15.97 15.49 6.12
N CYS A 25 -15.83 15.56 4.80
CA CYS A 25 -14.58 15.96 4.17
C CYS A 25 -14.95 16.70 2.88
N TRP A 26 -14.20 17.76 2.54
CA TRP A 26 -14.31 18.56 1.31
C TRP A 26 -15.26 19.77 1.40
N LEU A 27 -14.80 20.82 2.09
CA LEU A 27 -15.19 22.18 1.70
C LEU A 27 -14.41 22.57 0.43
N PRO A 28 -15.07 23.13 -0.60
CA PRO A 28 -14.37 23.75 -1.71
C PRO A 28 -13.61 24.99 -1.23
N SER A 29 -12.45 25.24 -1.81
CA SER A 29 -11.66 26.45 -1.58
C SER A 29 -12.54 27.69 -1.83
N PRO A 30 -12.61 28.67 -0.92
CA PRO A 30 -13.27 29.93 -1.26
C PRO A 30 -12.48 30.61 -2.39
N PRO A 31 -13.15 31.29 -3.34
CA PRO A 31 -12.46 32.07 -4.35
C PRO A 31 -11.58 33.11 -3.65
N SER A 32 -10.38 33.31 -4.20
CA SER A 32 -9.41 34.29 -3.73
C SER A 32 -10.07 35.67 -3.58
N ALA A 33 -10.36 36.06 -2.34
CA ALA A 33 -10.68 37.44 -2.03
C ALA A 33 -9.37 38.24 -2.17
N SER A 34 -9.21 38.89 -3.33
CA SER A 34 -8.27 39.98 -3.52
C SER A 34 -8.52 41.02 -2.43
N SER A 35 -7.54 41.25 -1.57
CA SER A 35 -7.54 42.40 -0.67
C SER A 35 -7.48 43.68 -1.53
N PRO A 36 -8.43 44.62 -1.39
CA PRO A 36 -8.30 45.91 -2.03
C PRO A 36 -7.30 46.73 -1.21
N ILE A 37 -6.10 46.94 -1.77
CA ILE A 37 -5.24 48.04 -1.34
C ILE A 37 -6.04 49.33 -1.57
N ARG A 38 -6.44 49.99 -0.49
CA ARG A 38 -7.03 51.34 -0.50
C ARG A 38 -6.00 52.33 -1.04
N GLY A 39 -5.95 52.48 -2.36
CA GLY A 39 -5.37 53.64 -3.02
C GLY A 39 -6.44 54.73 -3.13
N ARG A 40 -6.30 55.82 -2.36
CA ARG A 40 -7.07 57.06 -2.58
C ARG A 40 -6.79 57.55 -4.00
N CYS A 41 -7.75 57.40 -4.91
CA CYS A 41 -7.82 58.21 -6.12
C CYS A 41 -8.80 59.35 -5.86
N GLY A 42 -8.26 60.53 -5.54
CA GLY A 42 -9.00 61.78 -5.60
C GLY A 42 -9.11 62.25 -7.04
N TYR A 43 -10.32 62.54 -7.49
CA TYR A 43 -10.60 63.24 -8.74
C TYR A 43 -10.00 64.65 -8.68
N GLY A 44 -9.24 65.02 -9.71
CA GLY A 44 -8.71 66.37 -9.91
C GLY A 44 -8.50 66.63 -11.39
N THR A 45 -9.38 67.44 -11.96
CA THR A 45 -9.46 67.82 -13.37
C THR A 45 -8.30 68.72 -13.84
N ARG A 46 -7.88 68.51 -15.09
CA ARG A 46 -7.15 69.40 -16.02
C ARG A 46 -6.77 70.82 -15.53
N LYS A 47 -5.47 71.15 -15.66
CA LYS A 47 -5.00 72.43 -16.23
C LYS A 47 -3.57 72.31 -16.79
N ARG A 48 -3.38 72.90 -17.98
CA ARG A 48 -2.13 73.07 -18.74
C ARG A 48 -1.11 73.93 -17.97
N SER A 49 0.19 73.62 -18.08
CA SER A 49 1.23 74.60 -18.47
C SER A 49 2.54 73.92 -18.85
N ASN A 50 3.27 74.57 -19.76
CA ASN A 50 4.53 74.16 -20.39
C ASN A 50 5.72 74.18 -19.40
N GLY A 51 6.69 73.30 -19.62
CA GLY A 51 8.01 73.37 -18.98
C GLY A 51 8.95 72.27 -19.47
N THR A 52 9.90 72.65 -20.31
CA THR A 52 11.06 71.87 -20.77
C THR A 52 11.95 71.38 -19.61
N SER A 53 12.47 70.14 -19.71
CA SER A 53 13.92 69.83 -19.67
C SER A 53 14.32 68.49 -19.01
N SER A 54 15.33 67.89 -19.65
CA SER A 54 16.35 66.93 -19.19
C SER A 54 15.93 65.55 -18.65
N VAL A 55 16.17 64.56 -19.52
CA VAL A 55 16.36 63.14 -19.23
C VAL A 55 17.59 62.95 -18.34
N ILE A 56 17.40 62.33 -17.16
CA ILE A 56 18.48 61.90 -16.27
C ILE A 56 18.32 60.40 -16.02
N PHE A 57 19.25 59.60 -16.54
CA PHE A 57 19.41 58.18 -16.21
C PHE A 57 20.15 58.04 -14.86
N PRO A 58 19.62 57.33 -13.85
CA PRO A 58 20.43 56.92 -12.71
C PRO A 58 21.15 55.60 -12.98
N ARG A 59 22.48 55.68 -12.87
CA ARG A 59 23.48 54.59 -12.87
C ARG A 59 23.09 53.40 -11.97
N PHE A 60 22.96 52.21 -12.56
CA PHE A 60 23.02 50.93 -11.85
C PHE A 60 24.47 50.50 -11.68
N LEU A 61 25.11 50.89 -10.58
CA LEU A 61 26.35 50.27 -10.10
C LEU A 61 26.33 50.22 -8.56
N LYS A 62 25.82 49.13 -8.00
CA LYS A 62 26.17 48.69 -6.64
C LYS A 62 26.65 47.24 -6.69
N ARG A 63 27.92 47.07 -6.32
CA ARG A 63 28.65 45.80 -6.19
C ARG A 63 27.96 44.87 -5.17
N PRO A 64 28.06 43.54 -5.31
CA PRO A 64 27.57 42.61 -4.29
C PRO A 64 28.40 42.76 -3.00
N PRO A 65 27.79 42.65 -1.80
CA PRO A 65 28.54 42.70 -0.56
C PRO A 65 29.36 41.42 -0.35
N ARG A 66 30.60 41.57 0.13
CA ARG A 66 31.49 40.49 0.54
C ARG A 66 30.99 39.85 1.85
N PRO A 67 31.17 38.53 2.05
CA PRO A 67 30.77 37.86 3.28
C PRO A 67 31.84 38.04 4.36
N GLY A 68 31.45 38.55 5.54
CA GLY A 68 32.33 38.60 6.70
C GLY A 68 32.21 39.87 7.52
N SER A 69 31.13 39.99 8.30
CA SER A 69 31.13 40.78 9.53
C SER A 69 30.32 40.04 10.60
N SER A 70 30.81 40.10 11.83
CA SER A 70 30.46 39.28 12.99
C SER A 70 29.12 39.63 13.65
N GLU A 71 28.17 40.23 12.92
CA GLU A 71 26.93 40.79 13.48
C GLU A 71 25.63 40.11 13.00
N ASP A 72 25.70 39.10 12.12
CA ASP A 72 24.50 38.44 11.58
C ASP A 72 24.19 37.06 12.22
N ARG A 73 24.84 36.71 13.34
CA ARG A 73 24.57 35.46 14.11
C ARG A 73 23.31 35.53 15.00
N GLY A 74 22.34 36.39 14.69
CA GLY A 74 21.16 36.64 15.52
C GLY A 74 19.81 36.27 14.89
N LYS A 75 19.75 35.89 13.61
CA LYS A 75 18.48 35.52 12.96
C LYS A 75 18.30 34.01 12.96
N VAL A 76 18.00 33.46 14.13
CA VAL A 76 17.38 32.14 14.25
C VAL A 76 16.08 32.19 13.45
N LEU A 77 16.02 31.42 12.36
CA LEU A 77 14.77 31.07 11.68
C LEU A 77 13.80 30.50 12.72
N ARG A 78 12.89 31.35 13.23
CA ARG A 78 11.77 30.89 14.04
C ARG A 78 10.85 30.12 13.10
N TRP A 79 10.95 28.79 13.16
CA TRP A 79 9.87 27.91 12.72
C TRP A 79 8.56 28.41 13.33
N PRO A 80 7.45 28.45 12.58
CA PRO A 80 6.15 28.75 13.18
C PRO A 80 5.94 27.72 14.28
N ARG A 81 5.88 28.20 15.54
CA ARG A 81 5.45 27.35 16.65
C ARG A 81 4.07 26.86 16.27
N SER A 82 3.88 25.54 16.17
CA SER A 82 2.54 24.96 16.17
C SER A 82 1.76 25.65 17.28
N PRO A 83 0.54 26.16 17.03
CA PRO A 83 -0.29 26.62 18.12
C PRO A 83 -0.36 25.45 19.10
N ALA A 84 0.10 25.68 20.34
CA ALA A 84 -0.04 24.72 21.40
C ALA A 84 -1.50 24.27 21.35
N ALA A 85 -1.72 23.00 21.01
CA ALA A 85 -3.03 22.41 21.04
C ALA A 85 -3.49 22.55 22.49
N GLY A 86 -4.26 23.61 22.76
CA GLY A 86 -4.91 23.80 24.03
C GLY A 86 -5.69 22.53 24.26
N ALA A 87 -5.29 21.76 25.26
CA ALA A 87 -6.03 20.65 25.79
C ALA A 87 -7.28 21.20 26.49
N ALA A 88 -8.16 21.87 25.72
CA ALA A 88 -9.52 22.09 26.10
C ALA A 88 -10.15 20.69 26.16
N ALA A 89 -10.57 20.30 27.36
CA ALA A 89 -11.17 19.01 27.66
C ALA A 89 -12.28 18.69 26.64
N ALA A 90 -11.93 17.90 25.62
CA ALA A 90 -12.90 17.43 24.64
C ALA A 90 -13.93 16.56 25.38
N GLY A 91 -15.19 16.98 25.36
CA GLY A 91 -16.29 16.22 25.98
C GLY A 91 -16.36 14.78 25.46
N PRO A 92 -17.00 13.85 26.19
CA PRO A 92 -17.01 12.41 25.90
C PRO A 92 -17.35 12.08 24.44
N ASN A 93 -18.32 12.79 23.86
CA ASN A 93 -18.75 12.62 22.47
C ASN A 93 -17.67 13.00 21.43
N ARG A 94 -16.85 14.02 21.69
CA ARG A 94 -15.75 14.39 20.77
C ARG A 94 -14.60 13.40 20.83
N ARG A 95 -14.33 12.78 22.00
CA ARG A 95 -13.32 11.71 22.13
C ARG A 95 -13.76 10.45 21.40
N LEU A 96 -15.03 10.04 21.57
CA LEU A 96 -15.59 8.90 20.86
C LEU A 96 -15.65 9.13 19.35
N GLN A 97 -16.07 10.31 18.89
CA GLN A 97 -16.10 10.65 17.47
C GLN A 97 -14.69 10.67 16.85
N ASN A 98 -13.70 11.20 17.58
CA ASN A 98 -12.29 11.18 17.14
C ASN A 98 -11.72 9.76 17.13
N PHE A 99 -12.10 8.91 18.09
CA PHE A 99 -11.72 7.50 18.11
C PHE A 99 -12.34 6.75 16.93
N LEU A 100 -13.64 6.88 16.71
CA LEU A 100 -14.35 6.26 15.58
C LEU A 100 -13.78 6.70 14.23
N ARG A 101 -13.41 7.97 14.07
CA ARG A 101 -12.74 8.45 12.85
C ARG A 101 -11.38 7.80 12.63
N ARG A 102 -10.58 7.63 13.69
CA ARG A 102 -9.28 6.95 13.62
C ARG A 102 -9.45 5.48 13.24
N VAL A 103 -10.40 4.79 13.88
CA VAL A 103 -10.73 3.40 13.56
C VAL A 103 -11.18 3.28 12.10
N ALA A 104 -12.16 4.06 11.66
CA ALA A 104 -12.65 4.04 10.28
C ALA A 104 -11.53 4.33 9.26
N SER A 105 -10.65 5.29 9.54
CA SER A 105 -9.49 5.57 8.68
C SER A 105 -8.49 4.40 8.64
N GLY A 106 -8.35 3.66 9.74
CA GLY A 106 -7.53 2.45 9.82
C GLY A 106 -8.14 1.28 9.06
N PHE A 107 -9.46 1.10 9.12
CA PHE A 107 -10.17 0.10 8.34
C PHE A 107 -10.03 0.36 6.84
N ALA A 108 -10.18 1.61 6.41
CA ALA A 108 -9.99 1.99 5.01
C ALA A 108 -8.53 1.79 4.55
N ALA A 109 -7.55 2.18 5.37
CA ALA A 109 -6.14 1.99 5.07
C ALA A 109 -5.72 0.50 5.07
N GLY A 110 -6.24 -0.29 6.01
CA GLY A 110 -6.00 -1.73 6.05
C GLY A 110 -6.64 -2.43 4.85
N ALA A 111 -7.86 -2.04 4.47
CA ALA A 111 -8.56 -2.61 3.31
C ALA A 111 -7.85 -2.36 1.98
N THR A 112 -7.07 -1.28 1.87
CA THR A 112 -6.22 -1.01 0.70
C THR A 112 -4.93 -1.83 0.68
N ASP A 113 -4.48 -2.30 1.84
CA ASP A 113 -3.28 -3.13 2.00
C ASP A 113 -3.59 -4.63 1.91
N LEU A 114 -4.86 -5.01 1.69
CA LEU A 114 -5.27 -6.39 1.44
C LEU A 114 -5.22 -6.68 -0.06
N ASP A 115 -4.23 -7.46 -0.46
CA ASP A 115 -4.14 -8.02 -1.81
C ASP A 115 -4.47 -9.54 -1.82
N PRO A 116 -4.76 -10.13 -2.99
CA PRO A 116 -5.02 -11.57 -3.10
C PRO A 116 -3.86 -12.41 -2.58
N SER A 117 -2.65 -11.93 -2.81
CA SER A 117 -1.41 -12.57 -2.41
C SER A 117 -1.31 -12.79 -0.90
N LEU A 118 -1.66 -11.80 -0.09
CA LEU A 118 -1.69 -11.91 1.37
C LEU A 118 -2.67 -13.00 1.84
N VAL A 119 -3.90 -12.97 1.33
CA VAL A 119 -4.96 -13.91 1.73
C VAL A 119 -4.61 -15.33 1.34
N LEU A 120 -4.16 -15.55 0.10
CA LEU A 120 -3.87 -16.88 -0.41
C LEU A 120 -2.59 -17.47 0.19
N THR A 121 -1.57 -16.65 0.45
CA THR A 121 -0.35 -17.10 1.13
C THR A 121 -0.63 -17.48 2.58
N ALA A 122 -1.43 -16.69 3.30
CA ALA A 122 -1.89 -17.04 4.64
C ALA A 122 -2.74 -18.32 4.64
N THR A 123 -3.60 -18.50 3.64
CA THR A 123 -4.40 -19.72 3.47
C THR A 123 -3.53 -20.96 3.25
N VAL A 124 -2.50 -20.87 2.39
CA VAL A 124 -1.53 -21.96 2.16
C VAL A 124 -0.74 -22.26 3.43
N ALA A 125 -0.30 -21.23 4.15
CA ALA A 125 0.42 -21.38 5.41
C ALA A 125 -0.41 -22.14 6.46
N ALA A 126 -1.69 -21.78 6.58
CA ALA A 126 -2.64 -22.43 7.48
C ALA A 126 -2.97 -23.87 7.06
N ALA A 127 -3.15 -24.13 5.76
CA ALA A 127 -3.37 -25.48 5.25
C ALA A 127 -2.14 -26.38 5.54
N ALA A 128 -0.92 -25.84 5.42
CA ALA A 128 0.31 -26.59 5.63
C ALA A 128 0.59 -26.92 7.11
N TYR A 129 0.44 -25.94 8.00
CA TYR A 129 0.92 -26.01 9.39
C TYR A 129 -0.16 -25.72 10.45
N GLY A 130 -1.42 -25.63 10.05
CA GLY A 130 -2.52 -25.29 10.95
C GLY A 130 -2.29 -23.96 11.65
N TYR A 131 -2.42 -23.95 12.97
CA TYR A 131 -2.23 -22.76 13.80
C TYR A 131 -0.76 -22.41 14.09
N ALA A 132 0.20 -23.25 13.72
CA ALA A 132 1.60 -23.13 14.19
C ALA A 132 2.31 -21.83 13.77
N LEU A 133 1.81 -21.13 12.75
CA LEU A 133 2.38 -19.88 12.23
C LEU A 133 1.72 -18.60 12.79
N LEU A 134 0.78 -18.71 13.74
CA LEU A 134 0.12 -17.53 14.32
C LEU A 134 1.11 -16.58 15.01
N TRP A 135 2.10 -17.12 15.76
CA TRP A 135 3.15 -16.31 16.38
C TRP A 135 3.97 -15.51 15.36
N VAL A 136 4.14 -16.02 14.14
CA VAL A 136 4.89 -15.33 13.06
C VAL A 136 4.14 -14.08 12.61
N VAL A 137 2.82 -14.14 12.48
CA VAL A 137 1.99 -12.97 12.11
C VAL A 137 2.07 -11.90 13.18
N VAL A 138 2.02 -12.28 14.47
CA VAL A 138 2.19 -11.32 15.58
C VAL A 138 3.59 -10.73 15.58
N LEU A 139 4.61 -11.55 15.32
CA LEU A 139 5.99 -11.12 15.21
C LEU A 139 6.21 -10.15 14.03
N CYS A 140 5.41 -10.24 12.95
CA CYS A 140 5.48 -9.30 11.82
C CYS A 140 5.06 -7.87 12.19
N VAL A 141 4.24 -7.67 13.22
CA VAL A 141 3.74 -6.34 13.62
C VAL A 141 4.87 -5.32 13.87
N PRO A 142 5.86 -5.57 14.77
CA PRO A 142 6.95 -4.62 14.99
C PRO A 142 7.82 -4.38 13.76
N PHE A 143 7.98 -5.38 12.88
CA PHE A 143 8.69 -5.23 11.61
C PHE A 143 7.96 -4.27 10.68
N LEU A 144 6.66 -4.49 10.45
CA LEU A 144 5.82 -3.66 9.58
C LEU A 144 5.78 -2.21 10.08
N LEU A 145 5.54 -2.02 11.37
CA LEU A 145 5.50 -0.69 11.99
C LEU A 145 6.81 0.06 11.81
N SER A 146 7.95 -0.62 11.93
CA SER A 146 9.27 0.00 11.77
C SER A 146 9.55 0.32 10.30
N VAL A 147 9.42 -0.66 9.41
CA VAL A 147 9.74 -0.52 7.98
C VAL A 147 8.84 0.51 7.30
N PHE A 148 7.52 0.48 7.55
CA PHE A 148 6.60 1.46 6.99
C PHE A 148 6.81 2.86 7.53
N ALA A 149 7.12 3.02 8.83
CA ALA A 149 7.45 4.32 9.39
C ALA A 149 8.70 4.92 8.76
N VAL A 150 9.76 4.11 8.57
CA VAL A 150 11.00 4.54 7.92
C VAL A 150 10.76 4.91 6.45
N SER A 151 10.04 4.07 5.71
CA SER A 151 9.75 4.29 4.29
C SER A 151 8.89 5.54 4.06
N ALA A 152 7.86 5.73 4.89
CA ALA A 152 7.02 6.92 4.84
C ALA A 152 7.83 8.19 5.14
N ARG A 153 8.78 8.13 6.10
CA ARG A 153 9.65 9.26 6.42
C ARG A 153 10.60 9.61 5.27
N ILE A 154 11.20 8.62 4.62
CA ILE A 154 12.02 8.84 3.42
C ILE A 154 11.20 9.60 2.37
N GLY A 155 10.02 9.09 2.00
CA GLY A 155 9.17 9.75 1.00
C GLY A 155 8.74 11.17 1.39
N GLN A 156 8.55 11.44 2.69
CA GLN A 156 8.19 12.77 3.20
C GLN A 156 9.34 13.76 3.17
N GLU A 157 10.53 13.35 3.60
CA GLU A 157 11.69 14.24 3.74
C GLU A 157 12.38 14.49 2.40
N THR A 158 12.50 13.47 1.54
CA THR A 158 13.23 13.58 0.28
C THR A 158 12.35 13.99 -0.91
N ARG A 159 11.06 13.65 -0.87
CA ARG A 159 10.11 13.78 -2.01
C ARG A 159 10.63 13.14 -3.31
N GLN A 160 11.51 12.15 -3.19
CA GLN A 160 12.06 11.38 -4.29
C GLN A 160 11.66 9.90 -4.14
N GLY A 161 11.52 9.21 -5.27
CA GLY A 161 11.34 7.76 -5.26
C GLY A 161 12.58 7.06 -4.72
N LEU A 162 12.41 5.91 -4.07
CA LEU A 162 13.52 5.15 -3.49
C LEU A 162 14.64 4.88 -4.51
N VAL A 163 14.29 4.48 -5.73
CA VAL A 163 15.28 4.15 -6.77
C VAL A 163 16.00 5.39 -7.28
N ASP A 164 15.31 6.53 -7.40
CA ASP A 164 15.93 7.79 -7.80
C ASP A 164 16.91 8.30 -6.73
N LEU A 165 16.55 8.11 -5.45
CA LEU A 165 17.41 8.41 -4.31
C LEU A 165 18.67 7.52 -4.28
N LEU A 166 18.55 6.24 -4.62
CA LEU A 166 19.71 5.36 -4.80
C LEU A 166 20.59 5.85 -5.94
N ARG A 167 19.98 6.28 -7.06
CA ARG A 167 20.70 6.75 -8.24
C ARG A 167 21.55 7.98 -7.95
N SER A 168 21.00 8.93 -7.18
CA SER A 168 21.68 10.18 -6.85
C SER A 168 22.80 10.01 -5.81
N HIS A 169 22.66 9.08 -4.85
CA HIS A 169 23.64 8.91 -3.76
C HIS A 169 24.63 7.76 -3.96
N TYR A 170 24.21 6.64 -4.56
CA TYR A 170 25.03 5.43 -4.76
C TYR A 170 25.35 5.16 -6.23
N GLY A 171 24.90 6.02 -7.14
CA GLY A 171 25.18 5.95 -8.56
C GLY A 171 24.22 5.04 -9.34
N ARG A 172 24.40 5.03 -10.67
CA ARG A 172 23.47 4.39 -11.60
C ARG A 172 23.45 2.85 -11.49
N ALA A 173 24.57 2.22 -11.18
CA ALA A 173 24.66 0.77 -11.05
C ALA A 173 23.78 0.24 -9.90
N ALA A 174 23.83 0.90 -8.73
CA ALA A 174 23.00 0.53 -7.58
C ALA A 174 21.50 0.70 -7.88
N ALA A 175 21.13 1.78 -8.57
CA ALA A 175 19.75 2.02 -8.97
C ALA A 175 19.24 0.98 -9.98
N ILE A 176 20.04 0.62 -10.99
CA ILE A 176 19.68 -0.44 -11.95
C ILE A 176 19.56 -1.80 -11.26
N GLY A 177 20.48 -2.13 -10.34
CA GLY A 177 20.41 -3.37 -9.56
C GLY A 177 19.13 -3.44 -8.72
N CYS A 178 18.81 -2.36 -7.98
CA CYS A 178 17.59 -2.27 -7.19
C CYS A 178 16.33 -2.35 -8.08
N ALA A 179 16.28 -1.60 -9.17
CA ALA A 179 15.15 -1.66 -10.11
C ALA A 179 14.99 -3.06 -10.73
N GLY A 180 16.08 -3.75 -11.07
CA GLY A 180 16.05 -5.12 -11.58
C GLY A 180 15.40 -6.09 -10.59
N VAL A 181 15.77 -6.00 -9.31
CA VAL A 181 15.16 -6.79 -8.24
C VAL A 181 13.66 -6.50 -8.13
N VAL A 182 13.27 -5.23 -8.14
CA VAL A 182 11.86 -4.80 -8.06
C VAL A 182 11.05 -5.28 -9.25
N ILE A 183 11.60 -5.19 -10.45
CA ILE A 183 10.97 -5.67 -11.69
C ILE A 183 10.67 -7.16 -11.58
N ILE A 184 11.64 -7.97 -11.12
CA ILE A 184 11.48 -9.42 -10.99
C ILE A 184 10.37 -9.75 -9.97
N ILE A 185 10.41 -9.13 -8.79
CA ILE A 185 9.40 -9.36 -7.74
C ILE A 185 8.01 -8.94 -8.23
N ASN A 186 7.87 -7.68 -8.67
CA ASN A 186 6.58 -7.13 -9.03
C ASN A 186 5.99 -7.84 -10.24
N MET A 187 6.78 -8.23 -11.24
CA MET A 187 6.27 -8.99 -12.38
C MET A 187 5.69 -10.33 -11.94
N ALA A 188 6.39 -11.06 -11.05
CA ALA A 188 5.88 -12.33 -10.51
C ALA A 188 4.56 -12.12 -9.73
N MET A 189 4.49 -11.06 -8.92
CA MET A 189 3.28 -10.71 -8.17
C MET A 189 2.12 -10.31 -9.09
N ILE A 190 2.36 -9.47 -10.12
CA ILE A 190 1.33 -9.04 -11.08
C ILE A 190 0.75 -10.26 -11.81
N VAL A 191 1.61 -11.18 -12.25
CA VAL A 191 1.17 -12.42 -12.90
C VAL A 191 0.29 -13.25 -11.96
N ALA A 192 0.73 -13.42 -10.72
CA ALA A 192 0.06 -14.25 -9.72
C ALA A 192 -1.27 -13.65 -9.23
N ASP A 193 -1.33 -12.35 -8.98
CA ASP A 193 -2.55 -11.64 -8.59
C ASP A 193 -3.57 -11.61 -9.73
N LEU A 194 -3.11 -11.45 -10.98
CA LEU A 194 -3.99 -11.57 -12.15
C LEU A 194 -4.58 -12.99 -12.28
N MET A 195 -3.80 -14.03 -11.96
CA MET A 195 -4.31 -15.41 -11.90
C MET A 195 -5.38 -15.57 -10.82
N ALA A 196 -5.24 -14.89 -9.67
CA ALA A 196 -6.23 -14.95 -8.59
C ALA A 196 -7.52 -14.20 -8.93
N VAL A 197 -7.43 -13.00 -9.53
CA VAL A 197 -8.60 -12.25 -9.98
C VAL A 197 -9.40 -13.06 -11.01
N THR A 198 -8.71 -13.63 -12.00
CA THR A 198 -9.36 -14.44 -13.05
C THR A 198 -9.91 -15.76 -12.50
N ALA A 199 -9.26 -16.37 -11.51
CA ALA A 199 -9.78 -17.55 -10.82
C ALA A 199 -11.01 -17.22 -9.94
N GLY A 200 -11.04 -16.05 -9.30
CA GLY A 200 -12.20 -15.53 -8.58
C GLY A 200 -13.40 -15.34 -9.51
N LEU A 201 -13.19 -14.74 -10.68
CA LEU A 201 -14.23 -14.62 -11.70
C LEU A 201 -14.73 -15.98 -12.17
N GLY A 202 -13.83 -16.96 -12.29
CA GLY A 202 -14.19 -18.35 -12.59
C GLY A 202 -15.06 -19.02 -11.54
N ILE A 203 -14.90 -18.68 -10.25
CA ILE A 203 -15.81 -19.14 -9.19
C ILE A 203 -17.19 -18.50 -9.32
N LEU A 204 -17.26 -17.17 -9.52
CA LEU A 204 -18.54 -16.44 -9.55
C LEU A 204 -19.40 -16.76 -10.78
N LEU A 205 -18.76 -16.93 -11.93
CA LEU A 205 -19.43 -17.15 -13.21
C LEU A 205 -19.46 -18.63 -13.60
N GLU A 206 -18.88 -19.51 -12.77
CA GLU A 206 -18.78 -20.96 -13.02
C GLU A 206 -18.15 -21.31 -14.38
N GLN A 207 -17.20 -20.49 -14.83
CA GLN A 207 -16.54 -20.60 -16.12
C GLN A 207 -15.02 -20.75 -15.99
N ARG A 208 -14.37 -21.17 -17.09
CA ARG A 208 -12.92 -21.33 -17.13
C ARG A 208 -12.21 -19.98 -16.98
N ARG A 209 -11.24 -19.92 -16.06
CA ARG A 209 -10.32 -18.77 -15.80
C ARG A 209 -9.85 -18.07 -17.07
N ILE A 210 -9.47 -18.84 -18.09
CA ILE A 210 -8.82 -18.36 -19.31
C ILE A 210 -9.67 -17.32 -20.05
N LEU A 211 -11.00 -17.43 -19.98
CA LEU A 211 -11.94 -16.51 -20.63
C LEU A 211 -11.86 -15.10 -20.04
N PHE A 212 -11.44 -14.96 -18.79
CA PHE A 212 -11.42 -13.70 -18.06
C PHE A 212 -10.08 -12.98 -18.10
N ILE A 213 -9.02 -13.62 -18.61
CA ILE A 213 -7.65 -13.04 -18.61
C ILE A 213 -7.63 -11.71 -19.36
N ALA A 214 -8.14 -11.69 -20.60
CA ALA A 214 -8.14 -10.50 -21.43
C ALA A 214 -8.98 -9.37 -20.80
N GLY A 215 -10.16 -9.69 -20.26
CA GLY A 215 -11.04 -8.71 -19.62
C GLY A 215 -10.43 -8.13 -18.34
N ALA A 216 -9.82 -8.96 -17.49
CA ALA A 216 -9.18 -8.52 -16.26
C ALA A 216 -7.95 -7.66 -16.55
N ALA A 217 -7.07 -8.09 -17.47
CA ALA A 217 -5.89 -7.33 -17.87
C ALA A 217 -6.28 -5.98 -18.51
N PHE A 218 -7.27 -5.98 -19.40
CA PHE A 218 -7.80 -4.75 -19.99
C PHE A 218 -8.39 -3.82 -18.92
N SER A 219 -9.09 -4.36 -17.92
CA SER A 219 -9.64 -3.56 -16.82
C SER A 219 -8.53 -2.87 -16.03
N VAL A 220 -7.46 -3.59 -15.66
CA VAL A 220 -6.30 -3.00 -14.97
C VAL A 220 -5.64 -1.92 -15.82
N TRP A 221 -5.42 -2.18 -17.11
CA TRP A 221 -4.85 -1.22 -18.05
C TRP A 221 -5.72 0.03 -18.19
N PHE A 222 -7.03 -0.14 -18.33
CA PHE A 222 -7.99 0.93 -18.46
C PHE A 222 -8.05 1.83 -17.21
N ILE A 223 -8.04 1.21 -16.02
CA ILE A 223 -8.02 1.92 -14.74
C ILE A 223 -6.77 2.80 -14.63
N LEU A 224 -5.62 2.28 -15.06
CA LEU A 224 -4.33 2.96 -14.91
C LEU A 224 -4.14 4.13 -15.89
N ILE A 225 -4.73 4.08 -17.08
CA ILE A 225 -4.55 5.10 -18.12
C ILE A 225 -5.63 6.18 -18.10
N PHE A 226 -6.90 5.79 -17.99
CA PHE A 226 -8.02 6.70 -18.27
C PHE A 226 -8.71 7.25 -17.02
N HIS A 227 -8.61 6.55 -15.90
CA HIS A 227 -9.38 6.91 -14.72
C HIS A 227 -8.55 7.69 -13.71
N ASN A 228 -9.18 8.72 -13.14
CA ASN A 228 -8.67 9.35 -11.93
C ASN A 228 -8.71 8.32 -10.80
N TYR A 229 -7.53 7.77 -10.48
CA TYR A 229 -7.29 6.68 -9.53
C TYR A 229 -8.18 6.80 -8.28
N ASN A 230 -8.31 8.01 -7.73
CA ASN A 230 -9.06 8.27 -6.51
C ASN A 230 -10.55 7.88 -6.56
N LYS A 231 -11.22 7.93 -7.72
CA LYS A 231 -12.64 7.56 -7.83
C LYS A 231 -12.83 6.06 -7.96
N VAL A 232 -11.99 5.38 -8.75
CA VAL A 232 -12.08 3.94 -8.98
C VAL A 232 -11.65 3.17 -7.74
N THR A 233 -10.55 3.58 -7.10
CA THR A 233 -10.06 2.94 -5.88
C THR A 233 -11.10 2.95 -4.78
N ARG A 234 -11.95 3.98 -4.70
CA ARG A 234 -13.05 4.01 -3.71
C ARG A 234 -14.02 2.84 -3.91
N VAL A 235 -14.48 2.62 -5.14
CA VAL A 235 -15.42 1.53 -5.46
C VAL A 235 -14.78 0.17 -5.27
N LEU A 236 -13.50 0.03 -5.66
CA LEU A 236 -12.79 -1.23 -5.54
C LEU A 236 -12.45 -1.58 -4.08
N VAL A 237 -12.22 -0.60 -3.20
CA VAL A 237 -12.11 -0.83 -1.75
C VAL A 237 -13.43 -1.33 -1.15
N TRP A 238 -14.58 -0.84 -1.63
CA TRP A 238 -15.87 -1.43 -1.24
C TRP A 238 -15.97 -2.89 -1.70
N LEU A 239 -15.39 -3.23 -2.84
CA LEU A 239 -15.35 -4.60 -3.36
C LEU A 239 -14.35 -5.50 -2.60
N SER A 240 -13.38 -4.95 -1.86
CA SER A 240 -12.46 -5.73 -1.00
C SER A 240 -12.99 -5.96 0.42
N LEU A 241 -14.03 -5.23 0.86
CA LEU A 241 -14.68 -5.44 2.16
C LEU A 241 -15.17 -6.87 2.44
N PRO A 242 -15.58 -7.69 1.45
CA PRO A 242 -15.89 -9.10 1.69
C PRO A 242 -14.73 -9.88 2.34
N LEU A 243 -13.47 -9.45 2.22
CA LEU A 243 -12.36 -10.08 2.92
C LEU A 243 -12.45 -9.93 4.45
N PHE A 244 -13.19 -8.95 4.97
CA PHE A 244 -13.47 -8.88 6.40
C PHE A 244 -14.37 -10.03 6.89
N ALA A 245 -15.02 -10.75 5.98
CA ALA A 245 -15.77 -11.96 6.31
C ALA A 245 -14.88 -13.05 6.92
N TYR A 246 -13.55 -13.02 6.69
CA TYR A 246 -12.61 -13.91 7.37
C TYR A 246 -12.60 -13.73 8.88
N LEU A 247 -12.83 -12.51 9.37
CA LEU A 247 -12.96 -12.27 10.82
C LEU A 247 -14.21 -12.96 11.37
N ALA A 248 -15.34 -12.85 10.66
CA ALA A 248 -16.57 -13.54 11.05
C ALA A 248 -16.41 -15.07 10.96
N SER A 249 -15.80 -15.58 9.90
CA SER A 249 -15.53 -17.01 9.71
C SER A 249 -14.63 -17.58 10.82
N ALA A 250 -13.56 -16.87 11.17
CA ALA A 250 -12.66 -17.28 12.25
C ALA A 250 -13.38 -17.37 13.62
N LEU A 251 -14.34 -16.48 13.88
CA LEU A 251 -15.14 -16.51 15.11
C LEU A 251 -16.19 -17.62 15.08
N LEU A 252 -16.88 -17.81 13.95
CA LEU A 252 -17.92 -18.83 13.78
C LEU A 252 -17.37 -20.25 13.73
N ALA A 253 -16.12 -20.42 13.27
CA ALA A 253 -15.43 -21.71 13.30
C ALA A 253 -15.23 -22.26 14.71
N ALA A 254 -15.46 -21.44 15.76
CA ALA A 254 -15.33 -21.80 17.17
C ALA A 254 -14.07 -22.64 17.49
N PRO A 255 -12.87 -22.22 17.02
CA PRO A 255 -11.65 -22.98 17.25
C PRO A 255 -11.31 -23.05 18.74
N PRO A 256 -10.62 -24.13 19.19
CA PRO A 256 -10.24 -24.27 20.58
C PRO A 256 -9.29 -23.14 21.00
N LEU A 257 -9.80 -22.22 21.83
CA LEU A 257 -9.08 -21.01 22.28
C LEU A 257 -7.70 -21.32 22.87
N LYS A 258 -7.57 -22.47 23.55
CA LYS A 258 -6.30 -22.93 24.11
C LYS A 258 -5.24 -23.14 23.03
N GLN A 259 -5.59 -23.78 21.90
CA GLN A 259 -4.63 -24.01 20.81
C GLN A 259 -4.21 -22.70 20.16
N ILE A 260 -5.16 -21.78 19.95
CA ILE A 260 -4.87 -20.45 19.40
C ILE A 260 -3.89 -19.70 20.30
N LEU A 261 -4.19 -19.60 21.60
CA LEU A 261 -3.32 -18.87 22.54
C LEU A 261 -1.93 -19.49 22.63
N VAL A 262 -1.83 -20.82 22.66
CA VAL A 262 -0.54 -21.52 22.69
C VAL A 262 0.24 -21.24 21.41
N HIS A 263 -0.35 -21.40 20.22
CA HIS A 263 0.37 -21.17 18.97
C HIS A 263 0.64 -19.69 18.64
N THR A 264 -0.03 -18.77 19.33
CA THR A 264 0.23 -17.33 19.23
C THR A 264 1.39 -16.87 20.10
N PHE A 265 1.55 -17.43 21.31
CA PHE A 265 2.59 -16.99 22.26
C PHE A 265 3.78 -17.93 22.36
N VAL A 266 3.61 -19.22 22.03
CA VAL A 266 4.68 -20.22 22.08
C VAL A 266 5.17 -20.48 20.66
N PRO A 267 6.41 -20.08 20.32
CA PRO A 267 6.96 -20.31 18.98
C PRO A 267 7.19 -21.81 18.78
N HIS A 268 6.39 -22.42 17.90
CA HIS A 268 6.57 -23.80 17.48
C HIS A 268 7.43 -23.79 16.21
N VAL A 269 8.68 -24.24 16.31
CA VAL A 269 9.58 -24.29 15.15
C VAL A 269 9.67 -25.73 14.66
N ALA A 270 8.98 -26.02 13.56
CA ALA A 270 9.14 -27.30 12.87
C ALA A 270 10.51 -27.32 12.17
N ARG A 271 11.27 -28.41 12.33
CA ARG A 271 12.52 -28.66 11.58
C ARG A 271 12.23 -29.16 10.15
N ASP A 272 11.29 -28.51 9.49
CA ASP A 272 10.95 -28.75 8.10
C ASP A 272 11.39 -27.53 7.29
N PRO A 273 12.21 -27.69 6.24
CA PRO A 273 12.56 -26.56 5.39
C PRO A 273 11.34 -25.87 4.72
N GLY A 274 10.25 -26.60 4.49
CA GLY A 274 8.98 -26.01 4.04
C GLY A 274 8.41 -25.00 5.03
N TYR A 275 8.69 -25.18 6.33
CA TYR A 275 8.25 -24.26 7.38
C TYR A 275 8.99 -22.93 7.25
N ALA A 276 10.30 -22.96 7.05
CA ALA A 276 11.11 -21.76 6.79
C ALA A 276 10.67 -21.05 5.49
N MET A 277 10.42 -21.79 4.41
CA MET A 277 9.89 -21.21 3.16
C MET A 277 8.55 -20.50 3.39
N THR A 278 7.68 -21.06 4.22
CA THR A 278 6.35 -20.49 4.49
C THR A 278 6.44 -19.24 5.36
N ILE A 279 7.37 -19.20 6.31
CA ILE A 279 7.70 -17.97 7.03
C ILE A 279 8.17 -16.89 6.04
N VAL A 280 9.08 -17.21 5.14
CA VAL A 280 9.55 -16.27 4.10
C VAL A 280 8.42 -15.80 3.21
N ALA A 281 7.50 -16.69 2.82
CA ALA A 281 6.33 -16.33 2.03
C ALA A 281 5.41 -15.34 2.79
N LEU A 282 5.16 -15.59 4.08
CA LEU A 282 4.37 -14.69 4.93
C LEU A 282 5.04 -13.31 5.05
N PHE A 283 6.34 -13.29 5.32
CA PHE A 283 7.10 -12.03 5.34
C PHE A 283 7.10 -11.34 3.97
N GLY A 284 7.23 -12.08 2.87
CA GLY A 284 7.16 -11.54 1.51
C GLY A 284 5.82 -10.89 1.20
N SER A 285 4.73 -11.51 1.66
CA SER A 285 3.36 -11.00 1.50
C SER A 285 3.01 -9.82 2.42
N LEU A 286 3.67 -9.69 3.58
CA LEU A 286 3.42 -8.61 4.53
C LEU A 286 4.36 -7.41 4.32
N LEU A 287 5.65 -7.67 4.08
CA LEU A 287 6.69 -6.67 3.79
C LEU A 287 6.92 -6.52 2.28
N THR A 288 5.84 -6.52 1.51
CA THR A 288 5.89 -6.48 0.05
C THR A 288 6.68 -5.25 -0.44
N PRO A 289 7.77 -5.44 -1.22
CA PRO A 289 8.63 -4.34 -1.66
C PRO A 289 7.93 -3.26 -2.47
N TYR A 290 6.90 -3.63 -3.24
CA TYR A 290 6.17 -2.68 -4.07
C TYR A 290 5.50 -1.58 -3.25
N VAL A 291 5.00 -1.91 -2.04
CA VAL A 291 4.37 -0.95 -1.13
C VAL A 291 5.40 0.05 -0.65
N LEU A 292 6.61 -0.40 -0.32
CA LEU A 292 7.69 0.47 0.13
C LEU A 292 8.07 1.48 -0.97
N ILE A 293 8.17 1.01 -2.20
CA ILE A 293 8.52 1.84 -3.35
C ILE A 293 7.38 2.80 -3.68
N TRP A 294 6.15 2.29 -3.76
CA TRP A 294 4.96 3.08 -4.02
C TRP A 294 4.76 4.19 -2.98
N GLN A 295 4.96 3.89 -1.70
CA GLN A 295 4.89 4.86 -0.61
C GLN A 295 5.90 5.99 -0.79
N THR A 296 7.10 5.72 -1.30
CA THR A 296 8.10 6.77 -1.57
C THR A 296 7.80 7.54 -2.86
N SER A 297 7.42 6.85 -3.95
CA SER A 297 7.21 7.48 -5.26
C SER A 297 5.92 8.30 -5.32
N SER A 298 4.81 7.80 -4.76
CA SER A 298 3.52 8.52 -4.75
C SER A 298 3.58 9.84 -3.97
N ARG A 299 4.50 9.95 -3.00
CA ARG A 299 4.71 11.19 -2.22
C ARG A 299 5.34 12.31 -3.04
N ARG A 300 6.03 11.99 -4.13
CA ARG A 300 6.56 12.99 -5.09
C ARG A 300 5.44 13.79 -5.75
N GLU A 301 4.28 13.18 -5.96
CA GLU A 301 3.14 13.78 -6.66
C GLU A 301 2.17 14.53 -5.71
N GLN A 302 2.33 14.41 -4.39
CA GLN A 302 1.46 15.06 -3.40
C GLN A 302 1.96 16.46 -3.04
N THR A 303 1.27 17.50 -3.51
CA THR A 303 1.69 18.91 -3.35
C THR A 303 1.40 19.53 -1.97
N ALA A 304 0.63 18.88 -1.09
CA ALA A 304 0.12 19.52 0.14
C ALA A 304 0.78 19.03 1.44
N VAL A 305 1.39 19.97 2.16
CA VAL A 305 2.07 19.82 3.46
C VAL A 305 1.10 19.60 4.64
N THR A 306 -0.21 19.83 4.45
CA THR A 306 -1.25 19.86 5.50
C THR A 306 -1.73 18.49 6.00
N VAL A 307 -1.16 17.39 5.50
CA VAL A 307 -1.63 16.02 5.71
C VAL A 307 -0.75 15.23 6.72
N MET A 308 0.09 15.97 7.47
CA MET A 308 1.29 15.44 8.13
C MET A 308 1.06 14.61 9.41
N GLU A 309 0.10 14.97 10.27
CA GLU A 309 -0.12 14.27 11.56
C GLU A 309 -1.18 13.16 11.48
N SER A 310 -2.13 13.27 10.55
CA SER A 310 -3.22 12.29 10.41
C SER A 310 -2.77 10.96 9.79
N HIS A 311 -1.62 10.93 9.10
CA HIS A 311 -1.17 9.75 8.35
C HIS A 311 -0.40 8.71 9.18
N SER A 312 0.34 9.09 10.23
CA SER A 312 1.02 8.11 11.09
C SER A 312 0.04 7.25 11.90
N ALA A 313 -1.06 7.86 12.37
CA ALA A 313 -2.12 7.12 13.06
C ALA A 313 -2.89 6.19 12.10
N ALA A 314 -3.19 6.66 10.90
CA ALA A 314 -3.86 5.85 9.87
C ALA A 314 -3.00 4.67 9.41
N HIS A 315 -1.68 4.85 9.20
CA HIS A 315 -0.78 3.74 8.82
C HIS A 315 -0.65 2.69 9.92
N ARG A 316 -0.55 3.12 11.19
CA ARG A 316 -0.53 2.19 12.33
C ARG A 316 -1.83 1.40 12.45
N ALA A 317 -2.96 2.09 12.27
CA ALA A 317 -4.27 1.45 12.30
C ALA A 317 -4.48 0.51 11.10
N GLY A 318 -4.00 0.89 9.90
CA GLY A 318 -3.99 0.03 8.71
C GLY A 318 -3.17 -1.23 8.91
N THR A 319 -1.93 -1.09 9.39
CA THR A 319 -1.05 -2.23 9.74
C THR A 319 -1.74 -3.17 10.72
N PHE A 320 -2.36 -2.62 11.78
CA PHE A 320 -3.11 -3.42 12.74
C PHE A 320 -4.26 -4.19 12.08
N VAL A 321 -5.08 -3.53 11.25
CA VAL A 321 -6.19 -4.16 10.53
C VAL A 321 -5.70 -5.26 9.58
N THR A 322 -4.65 -5.01 8.79
CA THR A 322 -4.08 -5.99 7.86
C THR A 322 -3.54 -7.21 8.61
N THR A 323 -2.84 -7.00 9.73
CA THR A 323 -2.34 -8.11 10.56
C THR A 323 -3.47 -8.88 11.24
N LEU A 324 -4.52 -8.20 11.70
CA LEU A 324 -5.70 -8.82 12.28
C LEU A 324 -6.43 -9.69 11.24
N ILE A 325 -6.63 -9.19 10.03
CA ILE A 325 -7.27 -9.95 8.95
C ILE A 325 -6.40 -11.13 8.54
N SER A 326 -5.08 -10.94 8.40
CA SER A 326 -4.14 -12.04 8.10
C SER A 326 -4.21 -13.13 9.18
N TYR A 327 -4.27 -12.74 10.45
CA TYR A 327 -4.46 -13.65 11.57
C TYR A 327 -5.80 -14.40 11.46
N SER A 328 -6.91 -13.70 11.17
CA SER A 328 -8.21 -14.31 10.95
C SER A 328 -8.24 -15.28 9.77
N VAL A 329 -7.54 -14.97 8.67
CA VAL A 329 -7.39 -15.87 7.52
C VAL A 329 -6.70 -17.16 7.96
N ILE A 330 -5.59 -17.08 8.71
CA ILE A 330 -4.91 -18.28 9.18
C ILE A 330 -5.83 -19.12 10.08
N VAL A 331 -6.53 -18.49 11.03
CA VAL A 331 -7.43 -19.21 11.94
C VAL A 331 -8.57 -19.90 11.18
N ALA A 332 -9.23 -19.19 10.25
CA ALA A 332 -10.35 -19.71 9.48
C ALA A 332 -9.91 -20.79 8.47
N ALA A 333 -8.76 -20.61 7.83
CA ALA A 333 -8.21 -21.61 6.91
C ALA A 333 -7.68 -22.85 7.65
N ALA A 334 -7.07 -22.68 8.84
CA ALA A 334 -6.59 -23.80 9.65
C ALA A 334 -7.76 -24.65 10.15
N SER A 335 -8.86 -24.02 10.62
CA SER A 335 -10.03 -24.76 11.08
C SER A 335 -10.73 -25.52 9.95
N ALA A 336 -10.79 -24.95 8.74
CA ALA A 336 -11.45 -25.58 7.59
C ALA A 336 -10.56 -26.63 6.89
N LEU A 337 -9.27 -26.34 6.68
CA LEU A 337 -8.38 -27.14 5.82
C LEU A 337 -7.43 -28.06 6.58
N ASN A 338 -7.16 -27.77 7.86
CA ASN A 338 -6.28 -28.60 8.68
C ASN A 338 -6.74 -28.66 10.16
N PRO A 339 -7.96 -29.16 10.43
CA PRO A 339 -8.52 -29.20 11.78
C PRO A 339 -7.69 -30.07 12.74
N GLY A 340 -6.97 -31.07 12.23
CA GLY A 340 -6.11 -31.94 13.02
C GLY A 340 -4.79 -31.31 13.46
N SER A 341 -4.44 -30.12 12.95
CA SER A 341 -3.15 -29.45 13.21
C SER A 341 -1.92 -30.33 12.91
N VAL A 342 -2.05 -31.24 11.94
CA VAL A 342 -0.94 -32.12 11.52
C VAL A 342 -0.15 -31.40 10.42
N PRO A 343 1.19 -31.29 10.51
CA PRO A 343 1.99 -30.69 9.44
C PRO A 343 1.87 -31.51 8.15
N LEU A 344 1.20 -30.98 7.12
CA LEU A 344 1.12 -31.59 5.77
C LEU A 344 2.30 -31.17 4.87
N GLY A 345 3.04 -30.13 5.27
CA GLY A 345 4.18 -29.58 4.54
C GLY A 345 3.78 -28.59 3.43
N ALA A 346 4.63 -27.58 3.22
CA ALA A 346 4.36 -26.47 2.31
C ALA A 346 4.15 -26.88 0.83
N LYS A 347 4.84 -27.93 0.36
CA LYS A 347 4.75 -28.39 -1.03
C LYS A 347 3.39 -29.00 -1.35
N LEU A 348 2.75 -29.66 -0.39
CA LEU A 348 1.42 -30.24 -0.58
C LEU A 348 0.34 -29.15 -0.47
N ALA A 349 0.47 -28.27 0.52
CA ALA A 349 -0.48 -27.17 0.75
C ALA A 349 -0.47 -26.11 -0.36
N SER A 350 0.65 -25.87 -1.04
CA SER A 350 0.70 -24.93 -2.18
C SER A 350 0.02 -25.46 -3.44
N ASN A 351 -0.33 -26.75 -3.51
CA ASN A 351 -1.07 -27.34 -4.63
C ASN A 351 -2.58 -27.39 -4.42
N ILE A 352 -3.11 -26.80 -3.33
CA ILE A 352 -4.55 -26.71 -3.13
C ILE A 352 -5.23 -25.98 -4.29
N SER A 353 -6.45 -26.40 -4.60
CA SER A 353 -7.25 -25.72 -5.62
C SER A 353 -7.74 -24.36 -5.10
N PHE A 354 -7.99 -23.43 -6.00
CA PHE A 354 -8.55 -22.12 -5.65
C PHE A 354 -9.93 -22.24 -4.97
N ARG A 355 -10.70 -23.29 -5.28
CA ARG A 355 -11.98 -23.61 -4.62
C ARG A 355 -11.76 -24.16 -3.20
N GLN A 356 -10.71 -24.93 -2.96
CA GLN A 356 -10.33 -25.34 -1.61
C GLN A 356 -9.91 -24.13 -0.77
N ALA A 357 -9.19 -23.17 -1.33
CA ALA A 357 -8.88 -21.93 -0.60
C ALA A 357 -10.15 -21.18 -0.15
N ALA A 358 -11.22 -21.23 -0.95
CA ALA A 358 -12.51 -20.64 -0.59
C ALA A 358 -13.21 -21.32 0.60
N MET A 359 -12.86 -22.58 0.92
CA MET A 359 -13.45 -23.33 2.04
C MET A 359 -13.12 -22.72 3.41
N ALA A 360 -12.10 -21.86 3.48
CA ALA A 360 -11.80 -21.08 4.68
C ALA A 360 -12.97 -20.17 5.13
N LEU A 361 -13.96 -19.93 4.26
CA LEU A 361 -15.17 -19.17 4.54
C LEU A 361 -16.42 -20.06 4.66
N ASP A 362 -16.29 -21.39 4.70
CA ASP A 362 -17.39 -22.35 4.85
C ASP A 362 -18.28 -22.12 6.09
N PRO A 363 -17.77 -21.63 7.26
CA PRO A 363 -18.63 -21.28 8.40
C PRO A 363 -19.72 -20.23 8.09
N LEU A 364 -19.59 -19.49 6.99
CA LEU A 364 -20.60 -18.53 6.50
C LEU A 364 -21.63 -19.17 5.55
N GLY A 365 -21.56 -20.49 5.36
CA GLY A 365 -22.45 -21.26 4.51
C GLY A 365 -22.25 -20.96 3.02
N GLN A 366 -23.36 -20.94 2.28
CA GLN A 366 -23.37 -20.80 0.81
C GLN A 366 -22.77 -19.46 0.32
N LEU A 367 -22.69 -18.44 1.19
CA LEU A 367 -22.11 -17.15 0.86
C LEU A 367 -20.57 -17.17 0.86
N GLY A 368 -19.93 -18.15 1.50
CA GLY A 368 -18.48 -18.22 1.69
C GLY A 368 -17.69 -18.10 0.39
N PRO A 369 -17.93 -18.95 -0.62
CA PRO A 369 -17.23 -18.89 -1.90
C PRO A 369 -17.47 -17.59 -2.68
N VAL A 370 -18.67 -17.00 -2.55
CA VAL A 370 -19.03 -15.74 -3.21
C VAL A 370 -18.28 -14.57 -2.57
N LEU A 371 -18.26 -14.49 -1.24
CA LEU A 371 -17.53 -13.48 -0.48
C LEU A 371 -16.02 -13.59 -0.72
N PHE A 372 -15.50 -14.81 -0.76
CA PHE A 372 -14.11 -15.09 -1.13
C PHE A 372 -13.78 -14.52 -2.51
N ALA A 373 -14.56 -14.90 -3.52
CA ALA A 373 -14.28 -14.50 -4.90
C ALA A 373 -14.43 -13.00 -5.11
N LEU A 374 -15.49 -12.37 -4.57
CA LEU A 374 -15.67 -10.92 -4.61
C LEU A 374 -14.52 -10.18 -3.93
N GLY A 375 -14.12 -10.64 -2.74
CA GLY A 375 -13.02 -10.07 -1.97
C GLY A 375 -11.70 -10.13 -2.71
N ILE A 376 -11.37 -11.28 -3.31
CA ILE A 376 -10.14 -11.45 -4.11
C ILE A 376 -10.16 -10.61 -5.39
N ILE A 377 -11.29 -10.52 -6.09
CA ILE A 377 -11.42 -9.67 -7.29
C ILE A 377 -11.25 -8.20 -6.91
N GLY A 378 -11.92 -7.74 -5.85
CA GLY A 378 -11.82 -6.37 -5.36
C GLY A 378 -10.39 -6.01 -4.95
N ALA A 379 -9.80 -6.82 -4.07
CA ALA A 379 -8.43 -6.67 -3.62
C ALA A 379 -7.43 -6.65 -4.80
N GLY A 380 -7.54 -7.60 -5.73
CA GLY A 380 -6.62 -7.68 -6.87
C GLY A 380 -6.75 -6.50 -7.82
N LEU A 381 -7.96 -6.01 -8.09
CA LEU A 381 -8.16 -4.83 -8.93
C LEU A 381 -7.69 -3.52 -8.26
N VAL A 382 -7.61 -3.46 -6.92
CA VAL A 382 -6.94 -2.37 -6.19
C VAL A 382 -5.42 -2.50 -6.29
N ALA A 383 -4.89 -3.70 -6.04
CA ALA A 383 -3.45 -3.93 -5.91
C ALA A 383 -2.71 -3.91 -7.27
N LEU A 384 -3.29 -4.50 -8.32
CA LEU A 384 -2.65 -4.65 -9.64
C LEU A 384 -2.20 -3.31 -10.27
N PRO A 385 -3.02 -2.24 -10.30
CA PRO A 385 -2.58 -0.93 -10.78
C PRO A 385 -1.38 -0.38 -9.99
N VAL A 386 -1.37 -0.54 -8.66
CA VAL A 386 -0.30 -0.08 -7.78
C VAL A 386 0.99 -0.86 -8.02
N LEU A 387 0.88 -2.19 -8.18
CA LEU A 387 2.00 -3.08 -8.53
C LEU A 387 2.65 -2.69 -9.87
N VAL A 388 1.83 -2.52 -10.91
CA VAL A 388 2.29 -2.12 -12.25
C VAL A 388 2.93 -0.74 -12.20
N ALA A 389 2.30 0.23 -11.54
CA ALA A 389 2.81 1.57 -11.44
C ALA A 389 4.14 1.60 -10.67
N SER A 390 4.23 0.93 -9.52
CA SER A 390 5.46 0.83 -8.70
C SER A 390 6.63 0.27 -9.51
N MET A 391 6.39 -0.78 -10.30
CA MET A 391 7.39 -1.34 -11.23
C MET A 391 7.83 -0.35 -12.31
N CYS A 392 6.87 0.38 -12.90
CA CYS A 392 7.16 1.36 -13.95
C CYS A 392 7.91 2.58 -13.40
N TYR A 393 7.58 3.04 -12.19
CA TYR A 393 8.31 4.11 -11.49
C TYR A 393 9.74 3.69 -11.19
N ALA A 394 9.95 2.50 -10.62
CA ALA A 394 11.29 1.98 -10.35
C ALA A 394 12.16 1.93 -11.62
N THR A 395 11.56 1.50 -12.74
CA THR A 395 12.26 1.43 -14.04
C THR A 395 12.59 2.83 -14.57
N ALA A 396 11.62 3.76 -14.52
CA ALA A 396 11.82 5.12 -15.00
C ALA A 396 12.84 5.90 -14.16
N ASP A 397 12.80 5.73 -12.84
CA ASP A 397 13.73 6.35 -11.89
C ASP A 397 15.17 5.85 -12.11
N ALA A 398 15.36 4.53 -12.30
CA ALA A 398 16.68 3.98 -12.62
C ALA A 398 17.25 4.52 -13.95
N MET A 399 16.38 4.73 -14.94
CA MET A 399 16.76 5.22 -16.26
C MET A 399 16.79 6.75 -16.38
N GLY A 400 16.26 7.47 -15.38
CA GLY A 400 16.13 8.93 -15.42
C GLY A 400 15.10 9.45 -16.42
N TRP A 401 14.06 8.68 -16.72
CA TRP A 401 13.01 9.10 -17.64
C TRP A 401 11.98 9.99 -16.93
N LYS A 402 11.30 10.86 -17.68
CA LYS A 402 10.11 11.56 -17.17
C LYS A 402 9.03 10.51 -16.89
N SER A 403 8.51 10.49 -15.66
CA SER A 403 7.51 9.54 -15.15
C SER A 403 6.49 10.26 -14.29
N GLY A 404 5.26 9.76 -14.29
CA GLY A 404 4.17 10.29 -13.49
C GLY A 404 2.82 9.81 -14.01
N LEU A 405 1.91 9.43 -13.11
CA LEU A 405 0.53 9.07 -13.43
C LEU A 405 -0.36 10.31 -13.65
N THR A 406 0.09 11.46 -13.14
CA THR A 406 -0.55 12.77 -13.36
C THR A 406 -0.11 13.43 -14.66
N GLU A 407 0.94 12.91 -15.31
CA GLU A 407 1.45 13.40 -16.58
C GLU A 407 0.59 12.90 -17.73
N ASN A 408 0.38 13.74 -18.75
CA ASN A 408 -0.36 13.32 -19.94
C ASN A 408 0.35 12.15 -20.65
N PRO A 409 -0.38 11.16 -21.21
CA PRO A 409 0.21 10.03 -21.92
C PRO A 409 1.20 10.41 -23.03
N TRP A 410 0.98 11.56 -23.64
CA TRP A 410 1.80 12.11 -24.73
C TRP A 410 3.14 12.69 -24.24
N GLU A 411 3.22 13.10 -22.99
CA GLU A 411 4.41 13.72 -22.38
C GLU A 411 5.36 12.67 -21.79
N ALA A 412 4.82 11.55 -21.30
CA ALA A 412 5.59 10.45 -20.71
C ALA A 412 5.47 9.15 -21.53
N LYS A 413 5.65 9.22 -22.86
CA LYS A 413 5.42 8.09 -23.79
C LYS A 413 6.08 6.77 -23.33
N ARG A 414 7.35 6.82 -22.91
CA ARG A 414 8.10 5.63 -22.48
C ARG A 414 7.48 4.95 -21.25
N PHE A 415 6.93 5.74 -20.33
CA PHE A 415 6.30 5.25 -19.11
C PHE A 415 4.99 4.51 -19.41
N TYR A 416 4.12 5.10 -20.25
CA TYR A 416 2.84 4.49 -20.63
C TYR A 416 2.99 3.27 -21.56
N VAL A 417 4.00 3.28 -22.43
CA VAL A 417 4.36 2.09 -23.22
C VAL A 417 4.84 0.95 -22.31
N LEU A 418 5.65 1.26 -21.29
CA LEU A 418 6.10 0.27 -20.32
C LEU A 418 4.94 -0.33 -19.52
N ILE A 419 4.00 0.50 -19.07
CA ILE A 419 2.75 0.04 -18.41
C ILE A 419 2.02 -0.98 -19.29
N SER A 420 1.81 -0.63 -20.56
CA SER A 420 1.09 -1.48 -21.51
C SER A 420 1.83 -2.80 -21.76
N ALA A 421 3.16 -2.75 -21.90
CA ALA A 421 4.00 -3.93 -22.09
C ALA A 421 3.98 -4.85 -20.87
N VAL A 422 4.04 -4.31 -19.65
CA VAL A 422 3.99 -5.10 -18.41
C VAL A 422 2.66 -5.83 -18.28
N ILE A 423 1.53 -5.14 -18.51
CA ILE A 423 0.21 -5.75 -18.41
C ILE A 423 0.02 -6.82 -19.49
N PHE A 424 0.46 -6.54 -20.72
CA PHE A 424 0.42 -7.51 -21.81
C PHE A 424 1.24 -8.76 -21.49
N LEU A 425 2.47 -8.59 -21.00
CA LEU A 425 3.33 -9.71 -20.62
C LEU A 425 2.72 -10.53 -19.48
N ALA A 426 2.12 -9.87 -18.48
CA ALA A 426 1.46 -10.54 -17.38
C ALA A 426 0.23 -11.34 -17.85
N ALA A 427 -0.57 -10.77 -18.77
CA ALA A 427 -1.69 -11.47 -19.39
C ALA A 427 -1.23 -12.66 -20.24
N ALA A 428 -0.15 -12.50 -21.01
CA ALA A 428 0.43 -13.58 -21.79
C ALA A 428 0.92 -14.74 -20.90
N ALA A 429 1.58 -14.44 -19.79
CA ALA A 429 2.03 -15.43 -18.82
C ALA A 429 0.86 -16.19 -18.14
N ASN A 430 -0.34 -15.59 -18.09
CA ASN A 430 -1.52 -16.22 -17.50
C ASN A 430 -2.11 -17.35 -18.34
N PHE A 431 -1.71 -17.50 -19.61
CA PHE A 431 -2.10 -18.64 -20.45
C PHE A 431 -1.37 -19.93 -20.09
N PHE A 432 -0.26 -19.87 -19.36
CA PHE A 432 0.40 -21.07 -18.86
C PHE A 432 -0.50 -21.78 -17.83
N PRO A 433 -0.64 -23.13 -17.89
CA PRO A 433 -1.52 -23.90 -17.02
C PRO A 433 -0.89 -24.08 -15.62
N ILE A 434 -0.68 -22.98 -14.91
CA ILE A 434 -0.16 -22.94 -13.54
C ILE A 434 -1.32 -22.74 -12.56
N ASN A 435 -1.31 -23.47 -11.45
CA ASN A 435 -2.25 -23.27 -10.34
C ASN A 435 -2.07 -21.85 -9.75
N PRO A 436 -3.13 -21.02 -9.65
CA PRO A 436 -3.05 -19.66 -9.08
C PRO A 436 -2.43 -19.63 -7.68
N VAL A 437 -2.82 -20.58 -6.82
CA VAL A 437 -2.39 -20.63 -5.42
C VAL A 437 -0.89 -20.89 -5.34
N LYS A 438 -0.39 -21.80 -6.18
CA LYS A 438 1.04 -22.10 -6.30
C LYS A 438 1.83 -20.91 -6.86
N ALA A 439 1.27 -20.22 -7.86
CA ALA A 439 1.89 -19.03 -8.43
C ALA A 439 2.03 -17.91 -7.39
N ILE A 440 0.98 -17.67 -6.61
CA ILE A 440 1.00 -16.69 -5.51
C ILE A 440 2.00 -17.08 -4.44
N TYR A 441 1.94 -18.32 -3.93
CA TYR A 441 2.88 -18.74 -2.90
C TYR A 441 4.33 -18.61 -3.39
N GLY A 442 4.60 -19.02 -4.63
CA GLY A 442 5.92 -18.88 -5.26
C GLY A 442 6.37 -17.42 -5.42
N SER A 443 5.47 -16.52 -5.85
CA SER A 443 5.80 -15.09 -5.98
C SER A 443 6.09 -14.47 -4.61
N GLN A 444 5.41 -14.88 -3.54
CA GLN A 444 5.65 -14.35 -2.20
C GLN A 444 6.93 -14.90 -1.56
N VAL A 445 7.29 -16.16 -1.80
CA VAL A 445 8.62 -16.67 -1.43
C VAL A 445 9.71 -15.87 -2.13
N LEU A 446 9.56 -15.64 -3.44
CA LEU A 446 10.50 -14.83 -4.22
C LEU A 446 10.59 -13.40 -3.68
N ALA A 447 9.44 -12.78 -3.38
CA ALA A 447 9.37 -11.43 -2.80
C ALA A 447 10.08 -11.36 -1.44
N GLY A 448 9.84 -12.33 -0.55
CA GLY A 448 10.49 -12.37 0.76
C GLY A 448 12.01 -12.43 0.66
N ILE A 449 12.55 -13.31 -0.20
CA ILE A 449 14.00 -13.43 -0.41
C ILE A 449 14.59 -12.15 -0.99
N LEU A 450 13.99 -11.65 -2.07
CA LEU A 450 14.53 -10.52 -2.83
C LEU A 450 14.25 -9.16 -2.20
N SER A 451 13.39 -9.09 -1.17
CA SER A 451 13.15 -7.88 -0.39
C SER A 451 14.31 -7.51 0.54
N ALA A 452 15.14 -8.48 0.94
CA ALA A 452 16.28 -8.25 1.84
C ALA A 452 17.21 -7.11 1.38
N PRO A 453 17.73 -7.10 0.13
CA PRO A 453 18.56 -5.99 -0.35
C PRO A 453 17.82 -4.64 -0.35
N ILE A 454 16.51 -4.63 -0.64
CA ILE A 454 15.70 -3.41 -0.65
C ILE A 454 15.60 -2.82 0.77
N LEU A 455 15.36 -3.66 1.78
CA LEU A 455 15.32 -3.25 3.18
C LEU A 455 16.68 -2.74 3.67
N VAL A 456 17.79 -3.36 3.23
CA VAL A 456 19.15 -2.87 3.53
C VAL A 456 19.35 -1.47 2.94
N PHE A 457 18.95 -1.22 1.69
CA PHE A 457 19.06 0.11 1.11
C PHE A 457 18.20 1.14 1.85
N ILE A 458 16.99 0.77 2.27
CA ILE A 458 16.12 1.64 3.09
C ILE A 458 16.81 1.98 4.42
N LEU A 459 17.43 1.01 5.08
CA LEU A 459 18.19 1.23 6.33
C LEU A 459 19.40 2.15 6.14
N LEU A 460 20.17 1.95 5.08
CA LEU A 460 21.33 2.78 4.78
C LEU A 460 20.93 4.22 4.51
N LEU A 461 19.95 4.43 3.62
CA LEU A 461 19.43 5.75 3.28
C LEU A 461 18.80 6.45 4.50
N SER A 462 18.01 5.73 5.29
CA SER A 462 17.31 6.32 6.43
C SER A 462 18.21 6.72 7.60
N ASN A 463 19.42 6.16 7.68
CA ASN A 463 20.43 6.51 8.68
C ASN A 463 21.43 7.55 8.18
N ASP A 464 21.48 7.84 6.88
CA ASP A 464 22.39 8.85 6.34
C ASP A 464 21.89 10.27 6.67
N ARG A 465 22.64 10.98 7.52
CA ARG A 465 22.38 12.38 7.90
C ARG A 465 22.51 13.38 6.76
N ARG A 466 23.14 12.98 5.64
CA ARG A 466 23.23 13.81 4.43
C ARG A 466 21.91 13.83 3.66
N ILE A 467 21.11 12.77 3.82
CA ILE A 467 19.87 12.54 3.09
C ILE A 467 18.66 12.88 3.97
N MET A 468 18.71 12.43 5.21
CA MET A 468 17.63 12.57 6.18
C MET A 468 17.93 13.66 7.20
N ARG A 469 16.91 14.46 7.53
CA ARG A 469 16.93 15.44 8.61
C ARG A 469 16.92 14.76 9.98
N THR A 470 16.20 13.64 10.09
CA THR A 470 16.12 12.85 11.32
C THR A 470 16.49 11.40 11.06
N THR A 471 17.42 10.85 11.84
CA THR A 471 17.87 9.46 11.70
C THR A 471 16.90 8.50 12.37
N ASN A 472 17.03 7.20 12.10
CA ASN A 472 16.23 6.18 12.79
C ASN A 472 16.51 6.15 14.29
N THR A 473 15.48 5.75 15.05
CA THR A 473 15.66 5.34 16.44
C THR A 473 16.35 3.98 16.54
N ALA A 474 16.95 3.66 17.68
CA ALA A 474 17.59 2.36 17.91
C ALA A 474 16.62 1.18 17.69
N SER A 475 15.36 1.33 18.09
CA SER A 475 14.32 0.31 17.88
C SER A 475 14.01 0.10 16.39
N GLN A 476 13.88 1.19 15.61
CA GLN A 476 13.65 1.08 14.17
C GLN A 476 14.81 0.40 13.44
N ASN A 477 16.06 0.72 13.81
CA ASN A 477 17.24 0.06 13.27
C ASN A 477 17.31 -1.41 13.64
N PHE A 478 17.00 -1.76 14.89
CA PHE A 478 16.95 -3.15 15.34
C PHE A 478 15.92 -3.96 14.54
N TRP A 479 14.67 -3.50 14.47
CA TRP A 479 13.61 -4.25 13.79
C TRP A 479 13.80 -4.31 12.28
N ALA A 480 14.09 -3.19 11.61
CA ALA A 480 14.33 -3.24 10.18
C ALA A 480 15.62 -4.02 9.83
N GLY A 481 16.65 -3.93 10.67
CA GLY A 481 17.88 -4.72 10.54
C GLY A 481 17.63 -6.21 10.73
N ALA A 482 16.84 -6.59 11.75
CA ALA A 482 16.45 -7.96 12.01
C ALA A 482 15.55 -8.52 10.89
N ALA A 483 14.62 -7.73 10.31
CA ALA A 483 13.86 -8.16 9.13
C ALA A 483 14.78 -8.44 7.95
N SER A 484 15.69 -7.51 7.66
CA SER A 484 16.66 -7.66 6.57
C SER A 484 17.54 -8.88 6.77
N GLY A 485 18.06 -9.07 7.99
CA GLY A 485 18.91 -10.19 8.35
C GLY A 485 18.19 -11.53 8.31
N ALA A 486 16.96 -11.60 8.84
CA ALA A 486 16.15 -12.82 8.81
C ALA A 486 15.81 -13.24 7.37
N LEU A 487 15.44 -12.29 6.52
CA LEU A 487 15.13 -12.54 5.12
C LEU A 487 16.36 -12.91 4.30
N ALA A 488 17.50 -12.24 4.55
CA ALA A 488 18.77 -12.59 3.92
C ALA A 488 19.23 -13.99 4.32
N ALA A 489 19.17 -14.32 5.62
CA ALA A 489 19.52 -15.64 6.13
C ALA A 489 18.62 -16.74 5.53
N ALA A 490 17.32 -16.49 5.47
CA ALA A 490 16.39 -17.43 4.86
C ALA A 490 16.64 -17.58 3.35
N GLY A 491 16.93 -16.50 2.63
CA GLY A 491 17.34 -16.55 1.23
C GLY A 491 18.61 -17.37 1.00
N LEU A 492 19.64 -17.18 1.83
CA LEU A 492 20.90 -17.93 1.77
C LEU A 492 20.70 -19.41 2.09
N LEU A 493 19.89 -19.75 3.10
CA LEU A 493 19.55 -21.12 3.45
C LEU A 493 18.83 -21.84 2.31
N LEU A 494 17.91 -21.15 1.62
CA LEU A 494 17.18 -21.70 0.49
C LEU A 494 18.07 -21.88 -0.75
N LEU A 495 18.95 -20.91 -1.03
CA LEU A 495 19.93 -21.04 -2.11
C LEU A 495 20.90 -22.19 -1.84
N TRP A 496 21.41 -22.29 -0.61
CA TRP A 496 22.26 -23.40 -0.19
C TRP A 496 21.54 -24.73 -0.40
N TRP A 497 20.29 -24.84 0.05
CA TRP A 497 19.56 -26.07 -0.12
C TRP A 497 19.37 -26.41 -1.60
N LYS A 498 18.94 -25.46 -2.43
CA LYS A 498 18.70 -25.69 -3.87
C LYS A 498 19.96 -26.01 -4.68
N LEU A 499 21.14 -25.64 -4.19
CA LEU A 499 22.42 -25.93 -4.83
C LEU A 499 23.03 -27.28 -4.38
N PHE A 500 22.68 -27.76 -3.18
CA PHE A 500 23.30 -28.94 -2.56
C PHE A 500 22.33 -30.12 -2.34
N SER A 501 21.06 -30.01 -2.74
CA SER A 501 20.09 -31.11 -2.86
C SER A 501 19.65 -31.30 -4.30
#